data_AF-A0A7G2LWI5-F1
#
_entry.id   AF-A0A7G2LWI5-F1
#
_cell.length_a   1.000
_cell.length_b   1.000
_cell.length_c   1.000
_cell.angle_alpha   90.00
_cell.angle_beta   90.00
_cell.angle_gamma   90.00
#
_symmetry.space_group_name_H-M   'P 1'
#
loop_
_entity.id
_entity.type
_entity.pdbx_description
1 polymer ?
#
loop_
_entity_poly.entity_id
_entity_poly.type
_entity_poly.pdbx_seq_one_letter_code
_entity_poly.pdbx_strand_id
1 'polypeptide(L)'
;RYGIGGGTPLDYALTYDDFVAHAQAYGKVGGLDRVATVLNAIRADRPDALLLDGGDTWHGSMTCLKTQGQDILNVMNALKPDAMTFHWEFTLGSERVQEIVQGLPFAALGQNIFDAEWDEPAELFKPYEFFERGGVKIAVIGQAFPYMPIANPGWMFPEYSFGIRDEHMQQMVDEVRAQGAELVVCLSHNGFDVDKKMAGIVKGIDVILSGHTHDALPE
;
A
#
# COMPACT_ATOMS: atom_id res chain seq x y z
N ARG A 1 25.04 3.53 13.51
CA ARG A 1 25.12 2.67 12.30
C ARG A 1 24.18 1.50 12.54
N TYR A 2 23.25 1.23 11.62
CA TYR A 2 22.17 0.24 11.74
C TYR A 2 22.64 -1.23 11.72
N GLY A 3 23.84 -1.54 12.19
CA GLY A 3 24.38 -2.91 12.17
C GLY A 3 24.69 -3.50 10.79
N ILE A 4 24.48 -2.76 9.70
CA ILE A 4 24.70 -3.23 8.33
C ILE A 4 26.21 -3.33 8.03
N GLY A 5 26.66 -4.53 7.69
CA GLY A 5 28.06 -4.79 7.33
C GLY A 5 28.38 -4.31 5.92
N GLY A 6 29.53 -3.65 5.75
CA GLY A 6 29.97 -3.14 4.45
C GLY A 6 30.20 -4.25 3.42
N GLY A 7 29.91 -3.98 2.14
CA GLY A 7 30.11 -4.95 1.05
C GLY A 7 29.02 -6.00 0.90
N THR A 8 27.99 -5.99 1.74
CA THR A 8 26.91 -6.99 1.74
C THR A 8 25.77 -6.60 0.78
N PRO A 9 24.88 -7.53 0.39
CA PRO A 9 23.68 -7.18 -0.36
C PRO A 9 22.78 -6.17 0.37
N LEU A 10 22.76 -6.21 1.71
CA LEU A 10 22.03 -5.23 2.53
C LEU A 10 22.70 -3.85 2.53
N ASP A 11 24.03 -3.80 2.47
CA ASP A 11 24.76 -2.54 2.26
C ASP A 11 24.35 -1.89 0.94
N TYR A 12 24.29 -2.67 -0.13
CA TYR A 12 23.83 -2.18 -1.44
C TYR A 12 22.36 -1.71 -1.42
N ALA A 13 21.48 -2.46 -0.74
CA ALA A 13 20.05 -2.20 -0.77
C ALA A 13 19.60 -1.07 0.16
N LEU A 14 20.31 -0.86 1.28
CA LEU A 14 19.81 -0.07 2.42
C LEU A 14 20.72 1.10 2.81
N THR A 15 21.92 1.21 2.22
CA THR A 15 22.83 2.32 2.46
C THR A 15 23.22 2.99 1.15
N TYR A 16 23.84 4.18 1.25
CA TYR A 16 24.44 4.85 0.12
C TYR A 16 25.94 4.58 0.00
N ASP A 17 26.53 3.88 0.96
CA ASP A 17 27.97 3.65 1.04
C ASP A 17 28.42 2.78 -0.15
N ASP A 18 29.46 3.22 -0.87
CA ASP A 18 30.01 2.55 -2.05
C ASP A 18 28.99 2.12 -3.13
N PHE A 19 27.84 2.81 -3.22
CA PHE A 19 26.71 2.44 -4.10
C PHE A 19 27.13 2.14 -5.56
N VAL A 20 28.06 2.90 -6.13
CA VAL A 20 28.53 2.69 -7.51
C VAL A 20 29.26 1.34 -7.66
N ALA A 21 30.13 1.00 -6.71
CA ALA A 21 30.84 -0.27 -6.73
C ALA A 21 29.87 -1.44 -6.50
N HIS A 22 28.94 -1.29 -5.55
CA HIS A 22 27.90 -2.28 -5.30
C HIS A 22 26.99 -2.49 -6.50
N ALA A 23 26.54 -1.42 -7.16
CA ALA A 23 25.70 -1.52 -8.36
C ALA A 23 26.42 -2.23 -9.53
N GLN A 24 27.74 -2.08 -9.64
CA GLN A 24 28.54 -2.84 -10.61
C GLN A 24 28.67 -4.32 -10.24
N ALA A 25 28.80 -4.63 -8.96
CA ALA A 25 28.97 -6.00 -8.47
C ALA A 25 27.66 -6.80 -8.43
N TYR A 26 26.58 -6.19 -7.94
CA TYR A 26 25.28 -6.83 -7.70
C TYR A 26 24.28 -6.60 -8.84
N GLY A 27 24.51 -5.61 -9.70
CA GLY A 27 23.64 -5.29 -10.82
C GLY A 27 22.45 -4.40 -10.44
N LYS A 28 21.44 -4.33 -11.32
CA LYS A 28 20.28 -3.44 -11.16
C LYS A 28 19.26 -4.02 -10.17
N VAL A 29 18.66 -3.15 -9.37
CA VAL A 29 17.52 -3.46 -8.49
C VAL A 29 16.17 -3.18 -9.19
N GLY A 30 15.11 -3.82 -8.68
CA GLY A 30 13.74 -3.65 -9.18
C GLY A 30 13.46 -4.36 -10.52
N GLY A 31 12.40 -3.91 -11.19
CA GLY A 31 11.86 -4.54 -12.40
C GLY A 31 10.83 -5.61 -12.08
N LEU A 32 9.61 -5.44 -12.62
CA LEU A 32 8.45 -6.28 -12.28
C LEU A 32 8.57 -7.72 -12.81
N ASP A 33 9.40 -7.95 -13.81
CA ASP A 33 9.79 -9.29 -14.28
C ASP A 33 10.57 -10.06 -13.21
N ARG A 34 11.50 -9.39 -12.51
CA ARG A 34 12.25 -9.97 -11.39
C ARG A 34 11.36 -10.13 -10.16
N VAL A 35 10.52 -9.13 -9.88
CA VAL A 35 9.51 -9.23 -8.80
C VAL A 35 8.58 -10.42 -9.04
N ALA A 36 8.08 -10.63 -10.27
CA ALA A 36 7.26 -11.78 -10.62
C ALA A 36 7.96 -13.12 -10.32
N THR A 37 9.27 -13.21 -10.59
CA THR A 37 10.07 -14.41 -10.30
C THR A 37 10.10 -14.70 -8.79
N VAL A 38 10.36 -13.69 -7.97
CA VAL A 38 10.38 -13.81 -6.50
C VAL A 38 8.99 -14.16 -5.97
N LEU A 39 7.95 -13.47 -6.43
CA LEU A 39 6.56 -13.73 -6.03
C LEU A 39 6.13 -15.15 -6.38
N ASN A 40 6.48 -15.66 -7.55
CA ASN A 40 6.16 -17.03 -7.95
C ASN A 40 6.88 -18.06 -7.08
N ALA A 41 8.13 -17.81 -6.69
CA ALA A 41 8.85 -18.66 -5.75
C ALA A 41 8.19 -18.65 -4.36
N ILE A 42 7.81 -17.47 -3.86
CA ILE A 42 7.10 -17.33 -2.57
C ILE A 42 5.77 -18.07 -2.62
N ARG A 43 4.97 -17.92 -3.68
CA ARG A 43 3.68 -18.61 -3.82
C ARG A 43 3.81 -20.12 -3.92
N ALA A 44 4.89 -20.62 -4.55
CA ALA A 44 5.15 -22.05 -4.61
C ALA A 44 5.52 -22.63 -3.23
N ASP A 45 6.25 -21.88 -2.40
CA ASP A 45 6.65 -22.28 -1.05
C ASP A 45 5.57 -22.02 0.01
N ARG A 46 4.79 -20.93 -0.17
CA ARG A 46 3.75 -20.43 0.72
C ARG A 46 2.47 -20.15 -0.09
N PRO A 47 1.67 -21.20 -0.39
CA PRO A 47 0.46 -21.04 -1.21
C PRO A 47 -0.60 -20.14 -0.56
N ASP A 48 -0.57 -20.01 0.76
CA ASP A 48 -1.46 -19.15 1.55
C ASP A 48 -0.96 -17.70 1.69
N ALA A 49 0.14 -17.31 1.02
CA ALA A 49 0.66 -15.95 1.12
C ALA A 49 -0.30 -14.91 0.50
N LEU A 50 -0.41 -13.75 1.14
CA LEU A 50 -1.06 -12.56 0.59
C LEU A 50 -0.03 -11.65 -0.08
N LEU A 51 -0.40 -11.10 -1.23
CA LEU A 51 0.34 -10.02 -1.89
C LEU A 51 -0.42 -8.70 -1.67
N LEU A 52 0.13 -7.81 -0.87
CA LEU A 52 -0.47 -6.51 -0.56
C LEU A 52 0.38 -5.40 -1.18
N ASP A 53 -0.26 -4.52 -1.95
CA ASP A 53 0.38 -3.34 -2.55
C ASP A 53 0.18 -2.11 -1.66
N GLY A 54 1.28 -1.52 -1.22
CA GLY A 54 1.26 -0.34 -0.35
C GLY A 54 0.67 0.91 -1.01
N GLY A 55 0.49 0.96 -2.33
CA GLY A 55 0.12 2.17 -3.07
C GLY A 55 1.34 2.88 -3.67
N ASP A 56 1.13 3.99 -4.38
CA ASP A 56 2.13 4.68 -5.21
C ASP A 56 2.62 3.88 -6.43
N THR A 57 1.72 3.07 -6.99
CA THR A 57 1.99 2.14 -8.08
C THR A 57 1.61 2.70 -9.44
N TRP A 58 0.53 3.49 -9.55
CA TRP A 58 -0.02 3.89 -10.86
C TRP A 58 0.65 5.11 -11.51
N HIS A 59 1.74 5.60 -10.90
CA HIS A 59 2.40 6.85 -11.24
C HIS A 59 3.93 6.70 -11.25
N GLY A 60 4.68 7.79 -11.46
CA GLY A 60 6.12 7.84 -11.22
C GLY A 60 7.00 7.37 -12.38
N SER A 61 6.42 6.97 -13.51
CA SER A 61 7.16 6.55 -14.70
C SER A 61 6.65 7.18 -15.99
N MET A 62 7.52 7.24 -17.01
CA MET A 62 7.17 7.77 -18.33
C MET A 62 6.08 6.94 -19.02
N THR A 63 6.06 5.63 -18.79
CA THR A 63 5.03 4.76 -19.37
C THR A 63 3.70 4.98 -18.66
N CYS A 64 3.68 5.05 -17.33
CA CYS A 64 2.48 5.42 -16.55
C CYS A 64 1.89 6.74 -17.04
N LEU A 65 2.70 7.77 -17.24
CA LEU A 65 2.25 9.07 -17.77
C LEU A 65 1.60 8.92 -19.16
N LYS A 66 2.24 8.19 -20.08
CA LYS A 66 1.75 8.03 -21.46
C LYS A 66 0.48 7.20 -21.55
N THR A 67 0.27 6.27 -20.64
CA THR A 67 -0.87 5.34 -20.66
C THR A 67 -1.90 5.63 -19.58
N GLN A 68 -1.77 6.73 -18.84
CA GLN A 68 -2.63 7.05 -17.69
C GLN A 68 -2.75 5.86 -16.72
N GLY A 69 -1.59 5.30 -16.36
CA GLY A 69 -1.44 4.13 -15.47
C GLY A 69 -1.82 2.77 -16.07
N GLN A 70 -2.36 2.70 -17.29
CA GLN A 70 -2.85 1.41 -17.84
C GLN A 70 -1.76 0.34 -18.00
N ASP A 71 -0.52 0.74 -18.31
CA ASP A 71 0.61 -0.17 -18.44
C ASP A 71 0.87 -0.95 -17.15
N ILE A 72 1.01 -0.25 -16.03
CA ILE A 72 1.31 -0.84 -14.74
C ILE A 72 0.10 -1.60 -14.18
N LEU A 73 -1.12 -1.13 -14.44
CA LEU A 73 -2.34 -1.87 -14.12
C LEU A 73 -2.38 -3.25 -14.78
N ASN A 74 -2.00 -3.33 -16.06
CA ASN A 74 -1.93 -4.61 -16.76
C ASN A 74 -0.92 -5.56 -16.10
N VAL A 75 0.22 -5.03 -15.66
CA VAL A 75 1.25 -5.81 -14.97
C VAL A 75 0.77 -6.25 -13.59
N MET A 76 0.21 -5.35 -12.78
CA MET A 76 -0.30 -5.67 -11.45
C MET A 76 -1.46 -6.68 -11.51
N ASN A 77 -2.36 -6.57 -12.49
CA ASN A 77 -3.40 -7.58 -12.73
C ASN A 77 -2.80 -8.96 -13.03
N ALA A 78 -1.68 -9.03 -13.76
CA ALA A 78 -0.97 -10.27 -13.99
C ALA A 78 -0.23 -10.78 -12.74
N LEU A 79 0.27 -9.87 -11.89
CA LEU A 79 0.90 -10.22 -10.60
C LEU A 79 -0.12 -10.66 -9.54
N LYS A 80 -1.39 -10.26 -9.67
CA LYS A 80 -2.51 -10.65 -8.80
C LYS A 80 -2.27 -10.29 -7.32
N PRO A 81 -2.15 -9.00 -6.95
CA PRO A 81 -2.24 -8.61 -5.55
C PRO A 81 -3.63 -8.97 -5.01
N ASP A 82 -3.73 -9.16 -3.69
CA ASP A 82 -4.97 -9.41 -2.98
C ASP A 82 -5.66 -8.08 -2.60
N ALA A 83 -4.87 -7.06 -2.23
CA ALA A 83 -5.36 -5.71 -1.95
C ALA A 83 -4.31 -4.62 -2.22
N MET A 84 -4.78 -3.38 -2.36
CA MET A 84 -3.95 -2.18 -2.39
C MET A 84 -4.56 -1.01 -1.61
N THR A 85 -3.76 0.03 -1.34
CA THR A 85 -4.24 1.36 -0.91
C THR A 85 -3.68 2.47 -1.81
N PHE A 86 -3.91 3.75 -1.47
CA PHE A 86 -3.80 4.87 -2.42
C PHE A 86 -2.97 6.05 -1.92
N HIS A 87 -2.30 6.70 -2.86
CA HIS A 87 -1.76 8.05 -2.73
C HIS A 87 -1.62 8.70 -4.12
N TRP A 88 -0.50 8.52 -4.82
CA TRP A 88 -0.28 9.15 -6.14
C TRP A 88 -1.27 8.70 -7.22
N GLU A 89 -1.98 7.58 -7.01
CA GLU A 89 -3.07 7.10 -7.87
C GLU A 89 -4.09 8.20 -8.23
N PHE A 90 -4.44 9.04 -7.25
CA PHE A 90 -5.42 10.11 -7.42
C PHE A 90 -4.96 11.26 -8.32
N THR A 91 -3.67 11.32 -8.68
CA THR A 91 -3.17 12.29 -9.67
C THR A 91 -3.54 11.96 -11.11
N LEU A 92 -4.13 10.78 -11.36
CA LEU A 92 -4.79 10.44 -12.62
C LEU A 92 -6.15 11.16 -12.79
N GLY A 93 -6.68 11.77 -11.73
CA GLY A 93 -8.02 12.36 -11.69
C GLY A 93 -9.07 11.35 -11.24
N SER A 94 -10.10 11.83 -10.54
CA SER A 94 -11.10 10.98 -9.89
C SER A 94 -11.86 10.11 -10.88
N GLU A 95 -12.24 10.61 -12.06
CA GLU A 95 -12.89 9.81 -13.11
C GLU A 95 -12.06 8.57 -13.48
N ARG A 96 -10.75 8.74 -13.68
CA ARG A 96 -9.85 7.66 -14.04
C ARG A 96 -9.65 6.68 -12.88
N VAL A 97 -9.50 7.18 -11.66
CA VAL A 97 -9.41 6.32 -10.47
C VAL A 97 -10.69 5.50 -10.30
N GLN A 98 -11.86 6.11 -10.48
CA GLN A 98 -13.14 5.42 -10.37
C GLN A 98 -13.28 4.31 -11.42
N GLU A 99 -12.95 4.60 -12.68
CA GLU A 99 -12.93 3.61 -13.76
C GLU A 99 -12.04 2.41 -13.41
N ILE A 100 -10.82 2.67 -12.91
CA ILE A 100 -9.87 1.63 -12.54
C ILE A 100 -10.43 0.80 -11.38
N VAL A 101 -10.81 1.44 -10.27
CA VAL A 101 -11.24 0.76 -9.03
C VAL A 101 -12.45 -0.13 -9.28
N GLN A 102 -13.41 0.30 -10.11
CA GLN A 102 -14.57 -0.52 -10.48
C GLN A 102 -14.20 -1.77 -11.28
N GLY A 103 -13.06 -1.75 -11.99
CA GLY A 103 -12.56 -2.86 -12.81
C GLY A 103 -11.44 -3.69 -12.18
N LEU A 104 -10.98 -3.35 -10.97
CA LEU A 104 -9.86 -4.08 -10.34
C LEU A 104 -10.28 -5.50 -9.95
N PRO A 105 -9.46 -6.53 -10.25
CA PRO A 105 -9.73 -7.90 -9.85
C PRO A 105 -9.32 -8.19 -8.39
N PHE A 106 -8.95 -7.16 -7.63
CA PHE A 106 -8.46 -7.24 -6.26
C PHE A 106 -8.97 -6.05 -5.44
N ALA A 107 -8.84 -6.12 -4.11
CA ALA A 107 -9.43 -5.13 -3.23
C ALA A 107 -8.69 -3.78 -3.29
N ALA A 108 -9.42 -2.68 -3.38
CA ALA A 108 -8.88 -1.33 -3.36
C ALA A 108 -9.43 -0.64 -2.10
N LEU A 109 -8.56 -0.47 -1.11
CA LEU A 109 -8.97 -0.23 0.28
C LEU A 109 -8.55 1.16 0.77
N GLY A 110 -9.47 1.85 1.44
CA GLY A 110 -9.23 3.19 1.96
C GLY A 110 -10.27 3.61 2.98
N GLN A 111 -10.06 3.25 4.26
CA GLN A 111 -10.98 3.56 5.36
C GLN A 111 -11.11 5.06 5.61
N ASN A 112 -10.12 5.86 5.20
CA ASN A 112 -10.07 7.30 5.42
C ASN A 112 -10.43 8.13 4.18
N ILE A 113 -10.97 7.51 3.14
CA ILE A 113 -11.46 8.20 1.95
C ILE A 113 -12.94 8.48 2.15
N PHE A 114 -13.28 9.76 2.28
CA PHE A 114 -14.62 10.24 2.59
C PHE A 114 -15.10 11.15 1.46
N ASP A 115 -16.40 11.31 1.33
CA ASP A 115 -16.93 12.37 0.48
C ASP A 115 -16.67 13.76 1.12
N ALA A 116 -16.54 14.79 0.30
CA ALA A 116 -16.22 16.13 0.75
C ALA A 116 -17.44 16.98 1.15
N GLU A 117 -18.67 16.54 0.85
CA GLU A 117 -19.90 17.30 1.08
C GLU A 117 -20.54 16.97 2.44
N TRP A 118 -20.64 15.68 2.75
CA TRP A 118 -21.33 15.13 3.92
C TRP A 118 -20.40 14.53 4.98
N ASP A 119 -19.11 14.38 4.64
CA ASP A 119 -18.10 13.74 5.49
C ASP A 119 -18.52 12.32 5.89
N GLU A 120 -19.02 11.55 4.92
CA GLU A 120 -19.34 10.12 5.01
C GLU A 120 -18.32 9.27 4.25
N PRO A 121 -18.12 7.98 4.61
CA PRO A 121 -17.23 7.09 3.87
C PRO A 121 -17.60 7.02 2.39
N ALA A 122 -16.63 7.20 1.50
CA ALA A 122 -16.88 7.16 0.06
C ALA A 122 -17.21 5.73 -0.39
N GLU A 123 -18.44 5.49 -0.85
CA GLU A 123 -18.98 4.15 -1.15
C GLU A 123 -18.09 3.29 -2.08
N LEU A 124 -17.36 3.91 -2.99
CA LEU A 124 -16.49 3.22 -3.94
C LEU A 124 -15.30 2.51 -3.26
N PHE A 125 -14.82 3.04 -2.14
CA PHE A 125 -13.61 2.57 -1.47
C PHE A 125 -13.98 1.82 -0.20
N LYS A 126 -13.86 0.49 -0.23
CA LYS A 126 -14.10 -0.32 0.95
C LYS A 126 -13.07 0.03 2.04
N PRO A 127 -13.45 0.07 3.32
CA PRO A 127 -12.49 0.32 4.40
C PRO A 127 -11.55 -0.87 4.61
N TYR A 128 -12.05 -2.10 4.44
CA TYR A 128 -11.32 -3.34 4.68
C TYR A 128 -11.84 -4.50 3.83
N GLU A 129 -11.09 -5.60 3.77
CA GLU A 129 -11.49 -6.87 3.18
C GLU A 129 -10.99 -8.04 4.06
N PHE A 130 -11.76 -9.12 4.13
CA PHE A 130 -11.38 -10.33 4.86
C PHE A 130 -10.73 -11.36 3.93
N PHE A 131 -9.66 -11.98 4.40
CA PHE A 131 -8.99 -13.09 3.73
C PHE A 131 -8.89 -14.27 4.69
N GLU A 132 -9.16 -15.47 4.19
CA GLU A 132 -8.88 -16.71 4.92
C GLU A 132 -7.67 -17.39 4.29
N ARG A 133 -6.61 -17.59 5.09
CA ARG A 133 -5.32 -18.13 4.64
C ARG A 133 -4.73 -18.99 5.74
N GLY A 134 -4.29 -20.20 5.44
CA GLY A 134 -3.71 -21.11 6.43
C GLY A 134 -4.61 -21.39 7.65
N GLY A 135 -5.94 -21.28 7.48
CA GLY A 135 -6.91 -21.43 8.57
C GLY A 135 -7.07 -20.23 9.51
N VAL A 136 -6.49 -19.07 9.16
CA VAL A 136 -6.60 -17.81 9.92
C VAL A 136 -7.50 -16.84 9.18
N LYS A 137 -8.45 -16.23 9.89
CA LYS A 137 -9.26 -15.12 9.37
C LYS A 137 -8.54 -13.79 9.55
N ILE A 138 -8.07 -13.21 8.45
CA ILE A 138 -7.27 -11.99 8.40
C ILE A 138 -8.14 -10.84 7.91
N ALA A 139 -8.21 -9.74 8.65
CA ALA A 139 -8.77 -8.49 8.18
C ALA A 139 -7.64 -7.57 7.70
N VAL A 140 -7.72 -7.11 6.45
CA VAL A 140 -6.82 -6.07 5.92
C VAL A 140 -7.61 -4.77 5.84
N ILE A 141 -7.21 -3.77 6.61
CA ILE A 141 -7.77 -2.41 6.61
C ILE A 141 -6.87 -1.52 5.75
N GLY A 142 -7.44 -0.81 4.78
CA GLY A 142 -6.69 0.12 3.93
C GLY A 142 -6.62 1.52 4.53
N GLN A 143 -5.47 2.17 4.42
CA GLN A 143 -5.25 3.53 4.89
C GLN A 143 -4.52 4.31 3.80
N ALA A 144 -5.27 5.14 3.07
CA ALA A 144 -4.70 5.99 2.02
C ALA A 144 -3.93 7.17 2.61
N PHE A 145 -3.06 7.81 1.84
CA PHE A 145 -2.28 8.95 2.31
C PHE A 145 -3.21 10.09 2.80
N PRO A 146 -3.07 10.55 4.06
CA PRO A 146 -4.07 11.41 4.68
C PRO A 146 -4.00 12.86 4.20
N TYR A 147 -2.90 13.31 3.60
CA TYR A 147 -2.69 14.71 3.21
C TYR A 147 -2.81 14.95 1.69
N MET A 148 -3.60 14.11 1.02
CA MET A 148 -3.79 14.10 -0.43
C MET A 148 -4.08 15.48 -1.06
N PRO A 149 -5.05 16.28 -0.59
CA PRO A 149 -5.37 17.59 -1.21
C PRO A 149 -4.31 18.67 -0.99
N ILE A 150 -3.37 18.45 -0.05
CA ILE A 150 -2.24 19.36 0.21
C ILE A 150 -1.04 18.97 -0.65
N ALA A 151 -0.79 17.66 -0.79
CA ALA A 151 0.33 17.14 -1.58
C ALA A 151 0.07 17.20 -3.10
N ASN A 152 -1.20 17.16 -3.52
CA ASN A 152 -1.61 17.08 -4.92
C ASN A 152 -2.68 18.15 -5.25
N PRO A 153 -2.86 18.51 -6.53
CA PRO A 153 -3.87 19.49 -6.91
C PRO A 153 -5.29 18.99 -6.61
N GLY A 154 -5.92 19.51 -5.56
CA GLY A 154 -7.23 19.03 -5.08
C GLY A 154 -8.36 19.06 -6.11
N TRP A 155 -8.25 19.86 -7.18
CA TRP A 155 -9.22 19.86 -8.28
C TRP A 155 -9.26 18.54 -9.08
N MET A 156 -8.28 17.65 -8.91
CA MET A 156 -8.26 16.33 -9.53
C MET A 156 -9.24 15.35 -8.87
N PHE A 157 -9.66 15.62 -7.64
CA PHE A 157 -10.55 14.76 -6.85
C PHE A 157 -11.40 15.60 -5.88
N PRO A 158 -12.14 16.62 -6.38
CA PRO A 158 -12.83 17.60 -5.54
C PRO A 158 -13.94 17.00 -4.66
N GLU A 159 -14.43 15.81 -5.00
CA GLU A 159 -15.47 15.09 -4.30
C GLU A 159 -14.97 14.32 -3.07
N TYR A 160 -13.65 14.17 -2.90
CA TYR A 160 -13.08 13.36 -1.83
C TYR A 160 -12.30 14.19 -0.81
N SER A 161 -12.46 13.80 0.45
CA SER A 161 -11.63 14.23 1.56
C SER A 161 -10.80 13.05 2.10
N PHE A 162 -9.64 13.38 2.65
CA PHE A 162 -8.68 12.43 3.20
C PHE A 162 -8.21 12.96 4.55
N GLY A 163 -7.82 12.07 5.45
CA GLY A 163 -7.32 12.51 6.74
C GLY A 163 -6.81 11.40 7.63
N ILE A 164 -6.17 11.81 8.72
CA ILE A 164 -5.90 10.93 9.85
C ILE A 164 -7.20 10.85 10.67
N ARG A 165 -7.84 9.69 10.62
CA ARG A 165 -9.12 9.42 11.29
C ARG A 165 -8.96 8.29 12.29
N ASP A 166 -8.16 8.52 13.33
CA ASP A 166 -7.80 7.48 14.32
C ASP A 166 -9.03 6.87 15.01
N GLU A 167 -10.07 7.67 15.28
CA GLU A 167 -11.33 7.19 15.86
C GLU A 167 -12.08 6.25 14.91
N HIS A 168 -12.13 6.58 13.62
CA HIS A 168 -12.74 5.71 12.60
C HIS A 168 -11.91 4.44 12.39
N MET A 169 -10.58 4.55 12.37
CA MET A 169 -9.69 3.38 12.34
C MET A 169 -9.93 2.47 13.55
N GLN A 170 -10.10 3.01 14.76
CA GLN A 170 -10.45 2.21 15.94
C GLN A 170 -11.79 1.50 15.76
N GLN A 171 -12.81 2.18 15.22
CA GLN A 171 -14.11 1.57 14.91
C GLN A 171 -13.96 0.42 13.91
N MET A 172 -13.16 0.59 12.85
CA MET A 172 -12.89 -0.48 11.88
C MET A 172 -12.20 -1.68 12.53
N VAL A 173 -11.21 -1.45 13.39
CA VAL A 173 -10.51 -2.52 14.12
C VAL A 173 -11.48 -3.27 15.05
N ASP A 174 -12.29 -2.55 15.83
CA ASP A 174 -13.27 -3.15 16.74
C ASP A 174 -14.33 -3.95 15.98
N GLU A 175 -14.80 -3.43 14.84
CA GLU A 175 -15.77 -4.07 13.97
C GLU A 175 -15.22 -5.38 13.38
N VAL A 176 -14.02 -5.36 12.78
CA VAL A 176 -13.46 -6.58 12.18
C VAL A 176 -13.13 -7.64 13.23
N ARG A 177 -12.71 -7.22 14.43
CA ARG A 177 -12.50 -8.12 15.58
C ARG A 177 -13.81 -8.74 16.06
N ALA A 178 -14.88 -7.95 16.17
CA ALA A 178 -16.21 -8.46 16.52
C ALA A 178 -16.73 -9.46 15.48
N GLN A 179 -16.35 -9.30 14.22
CA GLN A 179 -16.62 -10.25 13.13
C GLN A 179 -15.67 -11.46 13.11
N GLY A 180 -14.77 -11.59 14.09
CA GLY A 180 -13.89 -12.75 14.27
C GLY A 180 -12.54 -12.67 13.56
N ALA A 181 -12.04 -11.47 13.22
CA ALA A 181 -10.66 -11.32 12.75
C ALA A 181 -9.66 -11.83 13.81
N GLU A 182 -8.86 -12.83 13.44
CA GLU A 182 -7.79 -13.35 14.27
C GLU A 182 -6.50 -12.53 14.08
N LEU A 183 -6.30 -11.99 12.88
CA LEU A 183 -5.21 -11.08 12.53
C LEU A 183 -5.77 -9.80 11.90
N VAL A 184 -5.33 -8.64 12.37
CA VAL A 184 -5.69 -7.32 11.80
C VAL A 184 -4.44 -6.65 11.26
N VAL A 185 -4.42 -6.47 9.93
CA VAL A 185 -3.36 -5.82 9.17
C VAL A 185 -3.83 -4.45 8.73
N CYS A 186 -3.06 -3.41 9.02
CA CYS A 186 -3.24 -2.09 8.43
C CYS A 186 -2.30 -1.96 7.22
N LEU A 187 -2.86 -1.91 6.02
CA LEU A 187 -2.14 -1.61 4.78
C LEU A 187 -2.12 -0.10 4.59
N SER A 188 -1.02 0.54 4.98
CA SER A 188 -0.98 1.98 5.20
C SER A 188 -0.07 2.71 4.23
N HIS A 189 -0.54 3.87 3.79
CA HIS A 189 0.23 4.87 3.08
C HIS A 189 0.36 6.17 3.87
N ASN A 190 0.25 6.15 5.21
CA ASN A 190 0.46 7.35 6.02
C ASN A 190 1.91 7.86 6.00
N GLY A 191 2.86 6.92 5.95
CA GLY A 191 4.27 7.17 6.26
C GLY A 191 4.67 6.70 7.65
N PHE A 192 5.92 6.25 7.78
CA PHE A 192 6.37 5.49 8.96
C PHE A 192 6.15 6.20 10.31
N ASP A 193 6.52 7.48 10.43
CA ASP A 193 6.37 8.22 11.70
C ASP A 193 4.90 8.43 12.10
N VAL A 194 4.02 8.61 11.12
CA VAL A 194 2.57 8.75 11.34
C VAL A 194 1.98 7.41 11.74
N ASP A 195 2.35 6.32 11.07
CA ASP A 195 1.93 4.96 11.44
C ASP A 195 2.42 4.56 12.83
N LYS A 196 3.66 4.90 13.18
CA LYS A 196 4.20 4.71 14.52
C LYS A 196 3.41 5.47 15.57
N LYS A 197 2.95 6.69 15.25
CA LYS A 197 2.07 7.46 16.14
C LYS A 197 0.70 6.81 16.26
N MET A 198 0.10 6.39 15.15
CA MET A 198 -1.20 5.69 15.11
C MET A 198 -1.16 4.39 15.93
N ALA A 199 -0.09 3.60 15.85
CA ALA A 199 0.10 2.39 16.67
C ALA A 199 0.09 2.68 18.18
N GLY A 200 0.46 3.89 18.59
CA GLY A 200 0.37 4.35 19.98
C GLY A 200 -1.07 4.67 20.43
N ILE A 201 -1.97 4.97 19.49
CA ILE A 201 -3.33 5.44 19.71
C ILE A 201 -4.34 4.32 19.51
N VAL A 202 -4.37 3.73 18.31
CA VAL A 202 -5.30 2.67 17.91
C VAL A 202 -4.85 1.33 18.50
N LYS A 203 -5.78 0.58 19.09
CA LYS A 203 -5.55 -0.73 19.70
C LYS A 203 -6.16 -1.84 18.86
N GLY A 204 -5.50 -2.98 18.83
CA GLY A 204 -5.98 -4.20 18.17
C GLY A 204 -5.47 -4.41 16.74
N ILE A 205 -4.66 -3.50 16.19
CA ILE A 205 -3.87 -3.73 14.97
C ILE A 205 -2.66 -4.60 15.36
N ASP A 206 -2.44 -5.70 14.66
CA ASP A 206 -1.30 -6.61 14.90
C ASP A 206 -0.10 -6.24 14.03
N VAL A 207 -0.35 -5.86 12.78
CA VAL A 207 0.69 -5.54 11.79
C VAL A 207 0.32 -4.25 11.06
N ILE A 208 1.29 -3.36 10.89
CA ILE A 208 1.17 -2.21 9.99
C ILE A 208 2.20 -2.40 8.87
N LEU A 209 1.74 -2.40 7.63
CA LEU A 209 2.57 -2.38 6.43
C LEU A 209 2.64 -0.93 5.95
N SER A 210 3.68 -0.20 6.39
CA SER A 210 3.86 1.22 6.10
C SER A 210 4.50 1.49 4.74
N GLY A 211 3.82 2.31 3.93
CA GLY A 211 4.31 2.90 2.68
C GLY A 211 4.76 4.36 2.83
N HIS A 212 4.66 5.13 1.74
CA HIS A 212 4.94 6.57 1.60
C HIS A 212 6.39 7.03 1.81
N THR A 213 7.01 6.73 2.95
CA THR A 213 8.32 7.30 3.31
C THR A 213 9.49 6.63 2.61
N HIS A 214 9.24 5.51 1.91
CA HIS A 214 10.22 4.71 1.19
C HIS A 214 11.35 4.20 2.11
N ASP A 215 11.05 4.05 3.40
CA ASP A 215 11.95 3.45 4.36
C ASP A 215 12.02 1.93 4.18
N ALA A 216 13.19 1.38 4.48
CA ALA A 216 13.34 -0.04 4.70
C ALA A 216 13.72 -0.27 6.16
N LEU A 217 13.05 -1.24 6.78
CA LEU A 217 13.19 -1.56 8.20
C LEU A 217 13.85 -2.95 8.33
N PRO A 218 15.19 -3.05 8.23
CA PRO A 218 15.88 -4.31 8.48
C PRO A 218 15.74 -4.73 9.94
N GLU A 219 15.81 -6.04 10.20
CA GLU A 219 15.86 -6.64 11.55
C GLU A 219 17.09 -6.19 12.36
#